data_AF-A0A7W0Y512-F1
#
_entry.id   AF-A0A7W0Y512-F1
#
_cell.length_a   1.000
_cell.length_b   1.000
_cell.length_c   1.000
_cell.angle_alpha   90.00
_cell.angle_beta   90.00
_cell.angle_gamma   90.00
#
_symmetry.space_group_name_H-M   'P 1'
#
loop_
_entity.id
_entity.type
_entity.pdbx_description
1 polymer ?
#
loop_
_entity_poly.entity_id
_entity_poly.type
_entity_poly.pdbx_seq_one_letter_code
_entity_poly.pdbx_strand_id
1 'polypeptide(L)' 'MPRRTDLESILIIGSGPIVIGQACEFDYSGTQACKALREEGIRVVLINSNPATIMTDPE' A
#
# COMPACT_ATOMS: atom_id res chain seq x y z
N MET A 1 19.04 2.31 -9.95
CA MET A 1 18.38 1.56 -11.03
C MET A 1 17.18 2.36 -11.49
N PRO A 2 16.98 2.57 -12.79
CA PRO A 2 15.77 3.21 -13.28
C PRO A 2 14.53 2.35 -13.00
N ARG A 3 13.34 2.95 -13.07
CA ARG A 3 12.06 2.26 -12.95
C ARG A 3 11.94 1.13 -13.99
N ARG A 4 11.34 0.01 -13.58
CA ARG A 4 10.94 -1.09 -14.47
C ARG A 4 9.77 -0.68 -15.37
N THR A 5 9.95 -0.81 -16.69
CA THR A 5 8.93 -0.46 -17.69
C THR A 5 8.01 -1.62 -18.04
N ASP A 6 8.32 -2.84 -17.59
CA ASP A 6 7.52 -4.05 -17.82
C ASP A 6 6.42 -4.25 -16.76
N LEU A 7 6.38 -3.41 -15.72
CA LEU A 7 5.38 -3.47 -14.65
C LEU A 7 4.40 -2.31 -14.77
N GLU A 8 3.16 -2.64 -15.13
CA GLU A 8 2.06 -1.67 -15.25
C GLU A 8 1.17 -1.63 -14.00
N SER A 9 1.13 -2.73 -13.24
CA SER A 9 0.32 -2.85 -12.03
C SER A 9 1.03 -3.62 -10.92
N ILE A 10 0.76 -3.21 -9.68
CA ILE A 10 1.32 -3.82 -8.47
C ILE A 10 0.18 -4.07 -7.47
N LEU A 11 0.12 -5.29 -6.94
CA LEU A 11 -0.71 -5.64 -5.79
C LEU A 11 0.09 -5.40 -4.50
N ILE A 12 -0.42 -4.54 -3.64
CA ILE A 12 0.07 -4.35 -2.26
C ILE A 12 -0.81 -5.20 -1.33
N ILE A 13 -0.16 -5.92 -0.41
CA ILE A 13 -0.85 -6.72 0.62
C ILE A 13 -0.66 -6.02 1.95
N GLY A 14 -1.77 -5.58 2.55
CA GLY A 14 -1.79 -5.00 3.88
C GLY A 14 -1.62 -6.04 4.99
N SER A 15 -1.31 -5.55 6.18
CA SER A 15 -1.06 -6.38 7.36
C SER A 15 -2.34 -6.97 7.98
N GLY A 16 -3.52 -6.44 7.65
CA GLY A 16 -4.77 -6.80 8.29
C GLY A 16 -4.99 -6.03 9.60
N PRO A 17 -5.84 -6.55 10.51
CA PRO A 17 -6.16 -5.89 11.78
C PRO A 17 -4.93 -5.69 12.67
N ILE A 18 -4.95 -4.64 13.48
CA ILE A 18 -3.88 -4.37 14.44
C ILE A 18 -3.84 -5.43 15.53
N VAL A 19 -2.64 -5.94 15.81
CA VAL A 19 -2.34 -6.85 16.92
C VAL A 19 -1.04 -6.42 17.62
N ILE A 20 -0.80 -6.93 18.83
CA ILE A 20 0.46 -6.68 19.53
C ILE A 20 1.61 -7.23 18.68
N GLY A 21 2.59 -6.37 18.37
CA GLY A 21 3.72 -6.70 17.50
C GLY A 21 3.47 -6.51 16.00
N GLN A 22 2.27 -6.11 15.59
CA GLN A 22 1.94 -5.74 14.21
C GLN A 22 0.82 -4.67 14.21
N ALA A 23 1.21 -3.40 14.25
CA ALA A 23 0.29 -2.29 14.49
C ALA A 23 0.32 -1.24 13.36
N CYS A 24 0.20 0.04 13.73
CA CYS A 24 -0.01 1.17 12.82
C CYS A 24 1.17 1.40 11.86
N GLU A 25 2.35 0.85 12.14
CA GLU A 25 3.53 0.97 11.29
C GLU A 25 3.24 0.49 9.86
N PHE A 26 2.36 -0.50 9.68
CA PHE A 26 2.02 -1.02 8.36
C PHE A 26 1.00 -0.17 7.61
N ASP A 27 0.13 0.56 8.30
CA ASP A 27 -0.71 1.57 7.65
C ASP A 27 0.15 2.73 7.14
N TYR A 28 1.07 3.20 7.98
CA TYR A 28 2.04 4.23 7.61
C TYR A 28 2.90 3.81 6.40
N SER A 29 3.54 2.64 6.46
CA SER A 29 4.38 2.13 5.37
C SER A 29 3.56 1.80 4.12
N GLY A 30 2.37 1.20 4.27
CA GLY A 30 1.47 0.87 3.17
C GLY A 30 0.97 2.10 2.44
N THR A 31 0.61 3.16 3.17
CA THR A 31 0.21 4.46 2.60
C THR A 31 1.36 5.10 1.81
N GLN A 32 2.59 5.09 2.36
CA GLN A 32 3.76 5.59 1.63
C GLN A 32 4.04 4.78 0.36
N ALA A 33 3.93 3.45 0.42
CA ALA A 33 4.11 2.59 -0.75
C ALA A 33 3.06 2.88 -1.83
N CYS A 34 1.78 3.02 -1.46
CA CYS A 34 0.71 3.40 -2.38
C CYS A 34 1.02 4.74 -3.06
N LYS A 35 1.40 5.75 -2.26
CA LYS A 35 1.72 7.08 -2.77
C LYS A 35 2.90 7.07 -3.73
N ALA A 36 4.02 6.46 -3.35
CA ALA A 36 5.23 6.40 -4.18
C ALA A 36 4.97 5.69 -5.52
N LEU A 37 4.23 4.59 -5.51
CA LEU A 37 3.90 3.86 -6.74
C LEU A 37 2.91 4.63 -7.63
N ARG A 38 1.92 5.32 -7.04
CA ARG A 38 1.00 6.20 -7.79
C ARG A 38 1.73 7.41 -8.40
N GLU A 39 2.68 8.02 -7.69
CA GLU A 39 3.52 9.14 -8.19
C GLU A 39 4.40 8.72 -9.37
N GLU A 40 4.87 7.47 -9.36
CA GLU A 40 5.54 6.84 -10.50
C GLU A 40 4.55 6.45 -11.62
N GLY A 41 3.23 6.64 -11.47
CA GLY A 41 2.25 6.28 -12.49
C GLY A 41 2.07 4.77 -12.69
N ILE A 42 2.29 3.97 -11.64
CA ILE A 42 1.99 2.54 -11.63
C ILE A 42 0.58 2.34 -11.06
N ARG A 43 -0.23 1.47 -11.69
CA ARG A 43 -1.54 1.12 -11.16
C ARG A 43 -1.38 0.31 -9.87
N VAL A 44 -1.84 0.85 -8.76
CA VAL A 44 -1.84 0.15 -7.46
C VAL A 44 -3.18 -0.53 -7.23
N VAL A 45 -3.14 -1.81 -6.88
CA VAL A 45 -4.26 -2.55 -6.29
C VAL A 45 -3.87 -2.87 -4.85
N LEU A 46 -4.75 -2.61 -3.89
CA LEU A 46 -4.47 -2.89 -2.49
C LEU A 46 -5.52 -3.84 -1.93
N ILE A 47 -5.08 -4.79 -1.10
CA ILE A 47 -5.96 -5.56 -0.23
C ILE A 47 -5.55 -5.37 1.23
N ASN A 48 -6.49 -4.94 2.07
CA ASN A 48 -6.32 -4.91 3.51
C ASN A 48 -7.70 -5.09 4.15
N SER A 49 -7.80 -6.02 5.10
CA SER A 49 -9.06 -6.28 5.80
C SER A 49 -9.30 -5.35 6.98
N ASN A 50 -8.33 -4.52 7.37
CA ASN A 50 -8.51 -3.50 8.39
C ASN A 50 -9.15 -2.24 7.76
N PRO A 51 -10.41 -1.92 8.09
CA PRO A 51 -11.09 -0.76 7.52
C PRO A 51 -10.64 0.57 8.13
N ALA A 52 -9.87 0.54 9.23
CA ALA A 52 -9.41 1.73 9.94
C ALA A 52 -7.97 2.09 9.54
N THR A 53 -7.69 2.13 8.24
CA THR A 53 -6.35 2.46 7.72
C THR A 53 -6.44 3.51 6.62
N ILE A 54 -5.50 4.46 6.61
CA ILE A 54 -5.42 5.49 5.57
C ILE A 54 -5.10 4.86 4.21
N MET A 55 -4.30 3.79 4.17
CA MET A 55 -3.98 3.10 2.92
C MET A 55 -5.21 2.57 2.18
N THR A 56 -6.33 2.30 2.88
CA THR A 56 -7.59 1.83 2.28
C THR A 56 -8.56 2.95 1.89
N ASP A 57 -8.18 4.21 2.10
CA ASP A 57 -9.05 5.32 1.73
C ASP A 57 -9.28 5.36 0.21
N PRO A 58 -10.47 5.80 -0.27
CA PRO A 58 -10.79 5.82 -1.69
C PRO A 58 -10.01 6.85 -2.52
N GLU A 59 -9.34 7.81 -1.85
CA GLU A 59 -8.60 8.92 -2.46
C GLU A 59 -7.12 8.57 -2.78
#